data_AF-A0A260YVY6-F1
#
_entry.id   AF-A0A260YVY6-F1
#
_cell.length_a   1.000
_cell.length_b   1.000
_cell.length_c   1.000
_cell.angle_alpha   90.00
_cell.angle_beta   90.00
_cell.angle_gamma   90.00
#
_symmetry.space_group_name_H-M   'P 1'
#
loop_
_entity.id
_entity.type
_entity.pdbx_description
1 polymer ?
#
loop_
_entity_poly.entity_id
_entity_poly.type
_entity_poly.pdbx_seq_one_letter_code
_entity_poly.pdbx_strand_id
1 'polypeptide(L)'
;IRENDNTLAEHITYVYQHGCHPNREKKDLISLETLREYISLCKTYTPTVDPALRERIVEAYVEMRRDARYSSDPTFVSPRMILGIVRMATARAKLRLSKIVNDSDVEEALRLMHVAEDSLRPEQMSIQRSARKVHSLPLTL
;
A
#
# COMPACT_ATOMS: atom_id res chain seq x y z
N ILE A 1 1.16 8.09 20.64
CA ILE A 1 1.64 9.45 20.29
C ILE A 1 3.04 9.63 20.85
N ARG A 2 3.22 9.64 22.19
CA ARG A 2 4.52 9.83 22.85
C ARG A 2 5.68 8.93 22.36
N GLU A 3 5.43 7.64 22.14
CA GLU A 3 6.48 6.72 21.65
C GLU A 3 6.88 7.00 20.20
N ASN A 4 5.91 7.32 19.34
CA ASN A 4 6.14 7.59 17.92
C ASN A 4 6.91 8.89 17.71
N ASP A 5 6.59 9.92 18.49
CA ASP A 5 7.30 11.20 18.48
C ASP A 5 8.73 11.07 19.00
N ASN A 6 8.95 10.23 20.02
CA ASN A 6 10.30 9.96 20.53
C ASN A 6 11.18 9.27 19.48
N THR A 7 10.68 8.23 18.82
CA THR A 7 11.42 7.55 17.74
C THR A 7 11.74 8.50 16.58
N LEU A 8 10.81 9.40 16.24
CA LEU A 8 11.03 10.41 15.21
C LEU A 8 12.11 11.42 15.62
N ALA A 9 12.06 11.92 16.86
CA ALA A 9 13.03 12.88 17.37
C ALA A 9 14.46 12.30 17.45
N GLU A 10 14.59 11.06 17.93
CA GLU A 10 15.86 10.33 17.95
C GLU A 10 16.44 10.16 16.54
N HIS A 11 15.60 9.79 15.57
CA HIS A 11 16.01 9.63 14.17
C HIS A 11 16.50 10.94 13.55
N ILE A 12 15.74 12.02 13.71
CA ILE A 12 16.11 13.34 13.16
C ILE A 12 17.44 13.82 13.76
N THR A 13 17.59 13.70 15.08
CA THR A 13 18.81 14.12 15.78
C THR A 13 20.02 13.33 15.30
N TYR A 14 19.85 12.02 15.11
CA TYR A 14 20.91 11.16 14.56
C TYR A 14 21.32 11.62 13.16
N VAL A 15 20.36 11.80 12.25
CA VAL A 15 20.63 12.19 10.85
C VAL A 15 21.32 13.56 10.78
N TYR A 16 20.92 14.50 11.63
CA TYR A 16 21.56 15.82 11.71
C TYR A 16 23.02 15.72 12.14
N GLN A 17 23.33 14.90 13.15
CA GLN A 17 24.68 14.74 13.68
C GLN A 17 25.61 13.96 12.74
N HIS A 18 25.10 12.92 12.08
CA HIS A 18 25.92 11.95 11.33
C HIS A 18 25.85 12.17 9.81
N GLY A 19 24.98 13.04 9.33
CA GLY A 19 24.74 13.29 7.91
C GLY A 19 24.21 12.08 7.13
N CYS A 20 23.80 11.02 7.82
CA CYS A 20 23.33 9.78 7.21
C CYS A 20 22.28 9.07 8.07
N HIS A 21 21.54 8.16 7.45
CA HIS A 21 20.52 7.36 8.13
C HIS A 21 21.15 6.37 9.12
N PRO A 22 20.60 6.18 10.33
CA PRO A 22 21.17 5.31 11.37
C PRO A 22 21.38 3.85 10.96
N ASN A 23 20.63 3.36 9.96
CA ASN A 23 20.78 2.00 9.44
C ASN A 23 21.60 1.90 8.14
N ARG A 24 22.55 2.81 7.90
CA ARG A 24 23.38 2.79 6.68
C ARG A 24 24.12 1.45 6.47
N GLU A 25 24.44 0.74 7.56
CA GLU A 25 25.16 -0.54 7.53
C GLU A 25 24.28 -1.77 7.24
N LYS A 26 22.96 -1.61 7.05
CA LYS A 26 22.14 -2.73 6.58
C LYS A 26 22.61 -3.16 5.19
N LYS A 27 23.06 -4.42 5.09
CA LYS A 27 23.74 -5.01 3.91
C LYS A 27 22.89 -5.10 2.63
N ASP A 28 21.59 -4.83 2.68
CA ASP A 28 20.67 -5.08 1.57
C ASP A 28 20.25 -3.80 0.80
N LEU A 29 21.03 -2.72 0.89
CA LEU A 29 20.71 -1.48 0.19
C LEU A 29 21.07 -1.58 -1.30
N ILE A 30 20.06 -1.49 -2.15
CA ILE A 30 20.22 -1.35 -3.61
C ILE A 30 20.73 0.06 -3.92
N SER A 31 21.75 0.16 -4.77
CA SER A 31 22.27 1.46 -5.21
C SER A 31 21.20 2.26 -5.98
N LEU A 32 21.25 3.59 -5.90
CA LEU A 32 20.31 4.44 -6.63
C LEU A 32 20.45 4.30 -8.16
N GLU A 33 21.65 4.01 -8.63
CA GLU A 33 21.93 3.75 -10.05
C GLU A 33 21.23 2.48 -10.52
N THR A 34 21.46 1.37 -9.82
CA THR A 34 20.81 0.08 -10.10
C THR A 34 19.28 0.19 -10.03
N LEU A 35 18.74 0.91 -9.04
CA LEU A 35 17.30 1.12 -8.92
C LEU A 35 16.73 1.90 -10.12
N ARG A 36 17.44 2.93 -10.61
CA ARG A 36 17.02 3.71 -11.79
C ARG A 36 17.05 2.88 -13.06
N GLU A 37 18.07 2.06 -13.25
CA GLU A 37 18.17 1.11 -14.37
C GLU A 37 17.02 0.10 -14.31
N TYR A 38 16.76 -0.47 -13.14
CA TYR A 38 15.65 -1.40 -12.93
C TYR A 38 14.29 -0.79 -13.25
N ILE A 39 14.02 0.42 -12.76
CA ILE A 39 12.77 1.13 -13.06
C ILE A 39 12.65 1.43 -14.56
N SER A 40 13.77 1.79 -15.21
CA SER A 40 13.80 2.03 -16.66
C SER A 40 13.47 0.76 -17.45
N LEU A 41 13.99 -0.39 -17.02
CA LEU A 41 13.62 -1.69 -17.57
C LEU A 41 12.12 -1.98 -17.36
N CYS A 42 11.60 -1.81 -16.15
CA CYS A 42 10.19 -2.04 -15.83
C CYS A 42 9.24 -1.19 -16.70
N LYS A 43 9.64 0.05 -17.04
CA LYS A 43 8.82 0.95 -17.87
C LYS A 43 8.61 0.43 -19.29
N THR A 44 9.50 -0.41 -19.81
CA THR A 44 9.38 -1.01 -21.15
C THR A 44 8.27 -2.06 -21.23
N TYR A 45 7.83 -2.61 -20.09
CA TYR A 45 6.76 -3.60 -20.03
C TYR A 45 5.38 -2.94 -20.09
N THR A 46 4.50 -3.53 -20.88
CA THR A 46 3.09 -3.11 -21.02
C THR A 46 2.20 -4.32 -20.72
N PRO A 47 1.93 -4.62 -19.45
CA PRO A 47 1.16 -5.80 -19.06
C PRO A 47 -0.30 -5.66 -19.47
N THR A 48 -0.92 -6.78 -19.87
CA THR A 48 -2.34 -6.87 -20.19
C THR A 48 -3.14 -7.40 -18.99
N VAL A 49 -4.38 -6.95 -18.87
CA VAL A 49 -5.32 -7.40 -17.83
C VAL A 49 -6.24 -8.46 -18.44
N ASP A 50 -6.30 -9.62 -17.79
CA ASP A 50 -7.18 -10.72 -18.17
C ASP A 50 -8.66 -10.34 -17.91
N PRO A 51 -9.61 -10.69 -18.80
CA PRO A 51 -11.04 -10.57 -18.55
C PRO A 51 -11.51 -11.07 -17.17
N ALA A 52 -10.97 -12.18 -16.66
CA ALA A 52 -11.38 -12.72 -15.35
C ALA A 52 -11.10 -11.73 -14.20
N LEU A 53 -9.99 -11.00 -14.27
CA LEU A 53 -9.61 -10.00 -13.27
C LEU A 53 -10.46 -8.73 -13.37
N ARG A 54 -11.00 -8.44 -14.56
CA ARG A 54 -11.88 -7.29 -14.77
C ARG A 54 -13.14 -7.42 -13.91
N GLU A 55 -13.75 -8.59 -13.88
CA GLU A 55 -14.96 -8.84 -13.09
C GLU A 55 -14.69 -8.62 -11.60
N ARG A 56 -13.58 -9.15 -11.10
CA ARG A 56 -13.16 -8.96 -9.70
C ARG A 56 -12.91 -7.49 -9.34
N ILE A 57 -12.28 -6.72 -10.21
CA ILE A 57 -12.05 -5.28 -9.99
C ILE A 57 -13.39 -4.51 -9.93
N VAL A 58 -14.33 -4.88 -10.80
CA VAL A 58 -15.67 -4.27 -10.83
C VAL A 58 -16.43 -4.61 -9.54
N GLU A 59 -16.44 -5.87 -9.13
CA GLU A 59 -17.09 -6.33 -7.90
C GLU A 59 -16.53 -5.60 -6.67
N ALA A 60 -15.19 -5.56 -6.53
CA ALA A 60 -14.55 -4.84 -5.44
C ALA A 60 -14.94 -3.35 -5.42
N TYR A 61 -14.97 -2.69 -6.58
CA TYR A 61 -15.40 -1.29 -6.67
C TYR A 61 -16.87 -1.09 -6.26
N VAL A 62 -17.76 -2.00 -6.64
CA VAL A 62 -19.19 -1.93 -6.29
C VAL A 62 -19.36 -2.07 -4.78
N GLU A 63 -18.65 -2.99 -4.13
CA GLU A 63 -18.66 -3.15 -2.67
C GLU A 63 -18.09 -1.91 -1.97
N MET A 64 -16.94 -1.39 -2.40
CA MET A 64 -16.39 -0.14 -1.84
C MET A 64 -17.38 1.03 -1.97
N ARG A 65 -18.09 1.12 -3.09
CA ARG A 65 -19.10 2.15 -3.31
C ARG A 65 -20.35 1.93 -2.47
N ARG A 66 -20.69 0.68 -2.16
CA ARG A 66 -21.78 0.33 -1.24
C ARG A 66 -21.43 0.77 0.17
N ASP A 67 -20.23 0.43 0.65
CA ASP A 67 -19.76 0.80 1.99
C ASP A 67 -19.68 2.32 2.15
N ALA A 68 -19.20 3.03 1.13
CA ALA A 68 -19.17 4.48 1.12
C ALA A 68 -20.55 5.13 1.33
N ARG A 69 -21.66 4.49 0.90
CA ARG A 69 -23.02 5.01 1.13
C ARG A 69 -23.45 4.95 2.59
N TYR A 70 -22.91 4.02 3.36
CA TYR A 70 -23.19 3.87 4.78
C TYR A 70 -22.19 4.63 5.66
N SER A 71 -21.08 5.09 5.06
CA SER A 71 -20.09 5.93 5.74
C SER A 71 -20.56 7.37 5.86
N SER A 72 -20.19 8.04 6.97
CA SER A 72 -20.51 9.45 7.20
C SER A 72 -19.82 10.41 6.22
N ASP A 73 -18.82 9.95 5.46
CA ASP A 73 -18.06 10.77 4.52
C ASP A 73 -17.87 10.04 3.17
N PRO A 74 -18.86 10.14 2.26
CA PRO A 74 -18.92 9.38 1.01
C PRO A 74 -17.98 9.91 -0.09
N THR A 75 -17.20 10.95 0.19
CA THR A 75 -16.42 11.71 -0.80
C THR A 75 -15.31 10.89 -1.47
N PHE A 76 -14.92 9.75 -0.88
CA PHE A 76 -13.73 9.01 -1.29
C PHE A 76 -13.90 8.14 -2.55
N VAL A 77 -15.11 7.65 -2.86
CA VAL A 77 -15.32 6.61 -3.90
C VAL A 77 -15.91 7.19 -5.19
N SER A 78 -15.04 7.76 -6.04
CA SER A 78 -15.37 8.22 -7.39
C SER A 78 -15.27 7.10 -8.44
N PRO A 79 -16.02 7.13 -9.56
CA PRO A 79 -15.78 6.24 -10.70
C PRO A 79 -14.33 6.26 -11.21
N ARG A 80 -13.58 7.34 -11.00
CA ARG A 80 -12.15 7.40 -11.37
C ARG A 80 -11.27 6.46 -10.55
N MET A 81 -11.74 6.02 -9.38
CA MET A 81 -11.02 5.12 -8.48
C MET A 81 -10.74 3.75 -9.13
N ILE A 82 -11.68 3.24 -9.95
CA ILE A 82 -11.50 1.95 -10.64
C ILE A 82 -10.29 2.00 -11.59
N LEU A 83 -10.10 3.13 -12.28
CA LEU A 83 -8.94 3.35 -13.13
C LEU A 83 -7.65 3.44 -12.29
N GLY A 84 -7.73 4.00 -11.08
CA GLY A 84 -6.64 4.01 -10.11
C GLY A 84 -6.20 2.60 -9.73
N ILE A 85 -7.15 1.72 -9.38
CA ILE A 85 -6.87 0.32 -9.01
C ILE A 85 -6.19 -0.41 -10.17
N VAL A 86 -6.72 -0.30 -11.39
CA VAL A 86 -6.13 -0.92 -12.60
C VAL A 86 -4.70 -0.40 -12.83
N ARG A 87 -4.46 0.91 -12.67
CA ARG A 87 -3.14 1.52 -12.85
C ARG A 87 -2.14 1.04 -11.79
N MET A 88 -2.56 0.84 -10.55
CA MET A 88 -1.70 0.30 -9.50
C MET A 88 -1.38 -1.18 -9.71
N ALA A 89 -2.38 -2.00 -10.07
CA ALA A 89 -2.17 -3.41 -10.37
C ALA A 89 -1.22 -3.60 -11.57
N THR A 90 -1.41 -2.82 -12.64
CA THR A 90 -0.50 -2.84 -13.80
C THR A 90 0.89 -2.33 -13.45
N ALA A 91 1.02 -1.30 -12.60
CA ALA A 91 2.33 -0.84 -12.13
C ALA A 91 3.06 -1.93 -11.33
N ARG A 92 2.36 -2.68 -10.47
CA ARG A 92 2.95 -3.81 -9.73
C ARG A 92 3.36 -4.95 -10.66
N ALA A 93 2.56 -5.26 -11.67
CA ALA A 93 2.94 -6.24 -12.70
C ALA A 93 4.20 -5.81 -13.47
N LYS A 94 4.36 -4.50 -13.77
CA LYS A 94 5.60 -3.96 -14.36
C LYS A 94 6.81 -4.14 -13.45
N LEU A 95 6.65 -3.92 -12.15
CA LEU A 95 7.72 -4.15 -11.16
C LEU A 95 8.13 -5.62 -11.05
N ARG A 96 7.26 -6.57 -11.40
CA ARG A 96 7.58 -8.00 -11.52
C ARG A 96 8.16 -8.37 -12.89
N LEU A 97 8.26 -7.42 -13.83
CA LEU A 97 8.61 -7.69 -15.24
C LEU A 97 7.63 -8.70 -15.90
N SER A 98 6.37 -8.70 -15.45
CA SER A 98 5.33 -9.57 -15.99
C SER A 98 4.65 -8.94 -17.20
N LYS A 99 4.28 -9.77 -18.18
CA LYS A 99 3.43 -9.35 -19.32
C LYS A 99 1.93 -9.44 -19.01
N ILE A 100 1.56 -10.10 -17.91
CA ILE A 100 0.16 -10.33 -17.52
C ILE A 100 -0.01 -9.86 -16.08
N VAL A 101 -1.11 -9.17 -15.81
CA VAL A 101 -1.53 -8.82 -14.44
C VAL A 101 -2.09 -10.06 -13.77
N ASN A 102 -1.64 -10.35 -12.56
CA ASN A 102 -2.12 -11.49 -11.77
C ASN A 102 -3.12 -11.03 -10.71
N ASP A 103 -3.89 -11.97 -10.17
CA ASP A 103 -4.84 -11.70 -9.09
C ASP A 103 -4.21 -11.02 -7.87
N SER A 104 -2.99 -11.46 -7.50
CA SER A 104 -2.26 -10.86 -6.38
C SER A 104 -1.86 -9.39 -6.62
N ASP A 105 -1.79 -8.92 -7.88
CA ASP A 105 -1.54 -7.51 -8.19
C ASP A 105 -2.75 -6.65 -7.91
N VAL A 106 -3.94 -7.19 -8.21
CA VAL A 106 -5.21 -6.54 -7.94
C VAL A 106 -5.47 -6.50 -6.44
N GLU A 107 -5.24 -7.62 -5.75
CA GLU A 107 -5.41 -7.71 -4.30
C GLU A 107 -4.53 -6.69 -3.56
N GLU A 108 -3.25 -6.58 -3.95
CA GLU A 108 -2.35 -5.61 -3.33
C GLU A 108 -2.75 -4.16 -3.66
N ALA A 109 -3.22 -3.89 -4.88
CA ALA A 109 -3.74 -2.58 -5.24
C ALA A 109 -4.97 -2.18 -4.39
N LEU A 110 -5.89 -3.11 -4.17
CA LEU A 110 -7.06 -2.90 -3.29
C LEU A 110 -6.63 -2.68 -1.84
N ARG A 111 -5.69 -3.49 -1.34
CA ARG A 111 -5.13 -3.34 0.01
C ARG A 111 -4.54 -1.94 0.21
N LEU A 112 -3.79 -1.42 -0.77
CA LEU A 112 -3.22 -0.07 -0.72
C LEU A 112 -4.31 1.01 -0.71
N MET A 113 -5.39 0.86 -1.49
CA MET A 113 -6.52 1.81 -1.45
C MET A 113 -7.20 1.82 -0.09
N HIS A 114 -7.45 0.65 0.52
CA HIS A 114 -8.07 0.58 1.85
C HIS A 114 -7.19 1.23 2.91
N VAL A 115 -5.88 0.98 2.91
CA VAL A 115 -4.97 1.63 3.87
C VAL A 115 -4.95 3.15 3.68
N ALA A 116 -5.06 3.64 2.45
CA ALA A 116 -5.14 5.07 2.17
C ALA A 116 -6.47 5.67 2.68
N GLU A 117 -7.58 4.93 2.58
CA GLU A 117 -8.87 5.32 3.14
C GLU A 117 -8.85 5.33 4.66
N ASP A 118 -8.33 4.27 5.28
CA ASP A 118 -8.20 4.14 6.72
C ASP A 118 -7.39 5.31 7.30
N SER A 119 -6.32 5.71 6.60
CA SER A 119 -5.46 6.86 6.93
C SER A 119 -6.23 8.17 7.13
N LEU A 120 -7.37 8.34 6.46
CA LEU A 120 -8.25 9.51 6.58
C LEU A 120 -9.27 9.40 7.72
N ARG A 121 -9.45 8.21 8.30
CA ARG A 121 -10.38 7.93 9.40
C ARG A 121 -9.62 7.53 10.68
N PRO A 122 -8.92 8.48 11.33
CA PRO A 122 -8.10 8.19 12.51
C PRO A 122 -8.90 7.59 13.68
N GLU A 123 -10.21 7.85 13.77
CA GLU A 123 -11.09 7.26 14.77
C GLU A 123 -11.20 5.74 14.64
N GLN A 124 -11.23 5.19 13.41
CA GLN A 124 -11.35 3.74 13.16
C GLN A 124 -10.00 3.00 13.33
N MET A 125 -8.88 3.66 13.05
CA MET A 125 -7.53 3.10 13.25
C MET A 125 -7.24 2.73 14.72
N SER A 126 -7.80 3.47 15.68
CA SER A 126 -7.66 3.18 17.10
C SER A 126 -8.37 1.87 17.49
N ILE A 127 -9.54 1.62 16.91
CA ILE A 127 -10.38 0.45 17.14
C ILE A 127 -9.76 -0.80 16.51
N GLN A 128 -9.26 -0.69 15.27
CA GLN A 128 -8.70 -1.81 14.52
C GLN A 128 -7.32 -2.26 15.02
N ARG A 129 -6.48 -1.32 15.50
CA ARG A 129 -5.22 -1.65 16.21
C ARG A 129 -5.49 -2.36 17.53
N SER A 130 -6.56 -1.99 18.24
CA SER A 130 -6.99 -2.69 19.45
C SER A 130 -7.42 -4.12 19.13
N ALA A 131 -8.28 -4.31 18.11
CA ALA A 131 -8.75 -5.64 17.67
C ALA A 131 -7.62 -6.57 17.19
N ARG A 132 -6.63 -6.04 16.46
CA ARG A 132 -5.47 -6.82 16.00
C ARG A 132 -4.52 -7.22 17.13
N LYS A 133 -4.48 -6.44 18.22
CA LYS A 133 -3.72 -6.74 19.44
C LYS A 133 -4.38 -7.82 20.29
N VAL A 134 -5.71 -7.96 20.24
CA VAL A 134 -6.44 -9.06 20.92
C VAL A 134 -6.16 -10.41 20.25
N HIS A 135 -6.05 -10.45 18.92
CA HIS A 135 -5.74 -11.68 18.17
C HIS A 135 -4.27 -12.10 18.17
N SER A 136 -3.34 -11.26 18.67
CA SER A 136 -1.91 -11.58 18.78
C SER A 136 -1.50 -12.13 20.16
N LEU A 137 -2.44 -12.34 21.09
CA LEU A 137 -2.15 -13.10 22.30
C LEU A 137 -2.10 -14.59 21.95
N PRO A 138 -0.99 -15.30 22.21
CA PRO A 138 -0.98 -16.75 22.03
C PRO A 138 -2.04 -17.37 22.96
N LEU A 139 -2.96 -18.13 22.36
CA LEU A 139 -3.76 -19.12 23.07
C LEU A 139 -2.79 -20.14 23.67
N THR A 140 -2.41 -19.91 24.92
CA THR A 140 -1.75 -20.90 25.78
C THR A 140 -2.54 -20.96 27.08
N LEU A 141 -2.97 -22.20 27.38
CA LEU A 141 -3.74 -22.73 28.51
C LEU A 141 -3.79 -21.89 29.79
#